data_AF-A0A1T2XJA3-F1
#
_entry.id   AF-A0A1T2XJA3-F1
#
_cell.length_a   1.000
_cell.length_b   1.000
_cell.length_c   1.000
_cell.angle_alpha   90.00
_cell.angle_beta   90.00
_cell.angle_gamma   90.00
#
_symmetry.space_group_name_H-M   'P 1'
#
loop_
_entity.id
_entity.type
_entity.pdbx_description
1 polymer ?
#
loop_
_entity_poly.entity_id
_entity_poly.type
_entity_poly.pdbx_seq_one_letter_code
_entity_poly.pdbx_strand_id
1 'polypeptide(L)'
;MRKILVWSLIACMGWLSITLLTGFVGREDPSSAAHRLEQLWQASSSLKTNSMKWTVKINGEIASPNYKQQFLDQVSTLKKMFHMPDMTVTTAHGKFTATSNWNDQGNTIHWMAVQRDGDRMYWVVQFESSTNEVTPVEQTYANLRNVQGKVEKALHAANMTYQWNGTVQGEAVRNGEDLVEATVKRVEGQMAKQAKLTVKETYADVSTYSASYAAPMLGKGIMSGNQEINMQIAAHRISGTNKERVSIGLPLITIEY
;
A
#
# COMPACT_ATOMS: atom_id res chain seq x y z
N MET A 1 -17.33 -17.88 32.35
CA MET A 1 -17.68 -17.73 30.91
C MET A 1 -17.14 -16.39 30.39
N ARG A 2 -15.87 -16.32 30.00
CA ARG A 2 -15.20 -15.09 29.52
C ARG A 2 -13.95 -15.47 28.73
N LYS A 3 -14.09 -16.10 27.56
CA LYS A 3 -12.97 -16.44 26.65
C LYS A 3 -13.35 -16.50 25.15
N ILE A 4 -14.41 -15.82 24.69
CA ILE A 4 -14.87 -15.94 23.29
C ILE A 4 -14.81 -14.62 22.49
N LEU A 5 -14.47 -13.47 23.09
CA LEU A 5 -14.62 -12.18 22.42
C LEU A 5 -13.36 -11.61 21.72
N VAL A 6 -12.30 -12.41 21.50
CA VAL A 6 -11.03 -11.90 20.91
C VAL A 6 -10.78 -12.41 19.47
N TRP A 7 -11.58 -13.35 18.97
CA TRP A 7 -11.32 -13.98 17.66
C TRP A 7 -12.09 -13.40 16.47
N SER A 8 -13.05 -12.48 16.69
CA SER A 8 -13.92 -11.97 15.60
C SER A 8 -13.47 -10.63 14.99
N LEU A 9 -12.39 -10.01 15.47
CA LEU A 9 -11.92 -8.70 14.96
C LEU A 9 -10.79 -8.79 13.93
N ILE A 10 -10.18 -9.96 13.74
CA ILE A 10 -9.08 -10.15 12.76
C ILE A 10 -9.60 -10.53 11.36
N ALA A 11 -10.87 -10.96 11.25
CA ALA A 11 -11.41 -11.47 9.99
C ALA A 11 -11.98 -10.40 9.03
N CYS A 12 -12.27 -9.18 9.51
CA CYS A 12 -12.89 -8.13 8.68
C CYS A 12 -11.90 -7.17 8.01
N MET A 13 -10.67 -7.04 8.52
CA MET A 13 -9.68 -6.10 7.96
C MET A 13 -9.09 -6.52 6.60
N GLY A 14 -9.23 -7.79 6.21
CA GLY A 14 -8.69 -8.31 4.95
C GLY A 14 -9.62 -8.17 3.74
N TRP A 15 -10.92 -7.91 3.94
CA TRP A 15 -11.91 -8.06 2.85
C TRP A 15 -12.19 -6.78 2.06
N LEU A 16 -12.06 -5.60 2.67
CA LEU A 16 -12.37 -4.33 2.00
C LEU A 16 -11.29 -3.85 1.02
N SER A 17 -10.06 -4.38 1.09
CA SER A 17 -8.96 -4.00 0.21
C SER A 17 -8.86 -4.83 -1.09
N ILE A 18 -9.60 -5.92 -1.22
CA ILE A 18 -9.49 -6.87 -2.36
C ILE A 18 -10.28 -6.39 -3.59
N THR A 19 -11.40 -5.66 -3.42
CA THR A 19 -12.29 -5.28 -4.53
C THR A 19 -11.73 -4.17 -5.42
N LEU A 20 -10.82 -3.32 -4.92
CA LEU A 20 -10.23 -2.22 -5.70
C LEU A 20 -9.13 -2.67 -6.66
N LEU A 21 -8.68 -3.93 -6.61
CA LEU A 21 -7.43 -4.34 -7.27
C LEU A 21 -7.59 -5.10 -8.60
N THR A 22 -8.78 -5.14 -9.18
CA THR A 22 -9.07 -5.94 -10.40
C THR A 22 -8.99 -5.18 -11.72
N GLY A 23 -8.74 -3.85 -11.70
CA GLY A 23 -8.73 -2.99 -12.89
C GLY A 23 -7.36 -2.73 -13.54
N PHE A 24 -6.29 -3.43 -13.15
CA PHE A 24 -4.94 -3.15 -13.64
C PHE A 24 -4.65 -3.84 -14.98
N VAL A 25 -5.01 -3.20 -16.09
CA VAL A 25 -4.48 -3.58 -17.40
C VAL A 25 -3.00 -3.21 -17.45
N GLY A 26 -2.12 -4.22 -17.54
CA GLY A 26 -0.68 -4.04 -17.62
C GLY A 26 -0.24 -3.59 -19.00
N ARG A 27 0.37 -2.40 -19.08
CA ARG A 27 1.28 -2.00 -20.15
C ARG A 27 2.70 -2.05 -19.58
N GLU A 28 3.65 -2.63 -20.30
CA GLU A 28 5.07 -2.56 -19.92
C GLU A 28 5.52 -1.09 -19.99
N ASP A 29 6.00 -0.56 -18.86
CA ASP A 29 6.53 0.81 -18.75
C ASP A 29 7.67 0.81 -17.70
N PRO A 30 8.76 1.58 -17.89
CA PRO A 30 10.04 1.37 -17.22
C PRO A 30 10.13 1.93 -15.80
N SER A 31 9.04 2.43 -15.20
CA SER A 31 9.05 2.80 -13.78
C SER A 31 8.99 1.53 -12.91
N SER A 32 10.14 1.00 -12.54
CA SER A 32 10.25 -0.09 -11.57
C SER A 32 9.59 0.29 -10.23
N ALA A 33 9.24 -0.71 -9.40
CA ALA A 33 8.76 -0.42 -8.04
C ALA A 33 9.79 0.39 -7.24
N ALA A 34 11.09 0.27 -7.54
CA ALA A 34 12.13 1.14 -6.99
C ALA A 34 11.94 2.62 -7.38
N HIS A 35 11.63 2.93 -8.65
CA HIS A 35 11.33 4.31 -9.07
C HIS A 35 10.12 4.86 -8.32
N ARG A 36 9.04 4.10 -8.20
CA ARG A 36 7.81 4.56 -7.55
C ARG A 36 7.99 4.77 -6.04
N LEU A 37 8.79 3.92 -5.38
CA LEU A 37 9.17 4.12 -3.99
C LEU A 37 10.02 5.39 -3.81
N GLU A 38 10.97 5.65 -4.71
CA GLU A 38 11.76 6.88 -4.72
C GLU A 38 10.85 8.11 -4.89
N GLN A 39 9.90 8.08 -5.83
CA GLN A 39 8.95 9.17 -6.01
C GLN A 39 8.08 9.40 -4.77
N LEU A 40 7.65 8.34 -4.08
CA LEU A 40 6.92 8.45 -2.82
C LEU A 40 7.79 9.07 -1.70
N TRP A 41 9.07 8.70 -1.64
CA TRP A 41 10.07 9.30 -0.75
C TRP A 41 10.28 10.79 -1.00
N GLN A 42 10.46 11.19 -2.25
CA GLN A 42 10.54 12.61 -2.60
C GLN A 42 9.24 13.35 -2.24
N ALA A 43 8.09 12.71 -2.48
CA ALA A 43 6.79 13.28 -2.16
C ALA A 43 6.55 13.47 -0.66
N SER A 44 7.06 12.59 0.20
CA SER A 44 6.81 12.68 1.64
C SER A 44 7.38 13.95 2.28
N SER A 45 8.41 14.54 1.68
CA SER A 45 8.97 15.84 2.11
C SER A 45 7.93 16.96 2.14
N SER A 46 6.88 16.87 1.30
CA SER A 46 5.79 17.85 1.24
C SER A 46 4.86 17.80 2.46
N LEU A 47 4.85 16.70 3.23
CA LEU A 47 4.01 16.52 4.41
C LEU A 47 4.44 17.41 5.59
N LYS A 48 5.73 17.75 5.68
CA LYS A 48 6.31 18.58 6.76
C LYS A 48 5.90 18.11 8.17
N THR A 49 6.03 16.82 8.43
CA THR A 49 5.72 16.20 9.74
C THR A 49 6.95 15.51 10.33
N ASN A 50 6.97 15.36 11.66
CA ASN A 50 8.06 14.70 12.39
C ASN A 50 7.89 13.18 12.46
N SER A 51 6.68 12.67 12.20
CA SER A 51 6.38 11.24 12.24
C SER A 51 5.60 10.86 10.98
N MET A 52 6.15 9.92 10.21
CA MET A 52 5.55 9.42 8.98
C MET A 52 5.36 7.92 9.08
N LYS A 53 4.19 7.44 8.65
CA LYS A 53 3.92 6.01 8.45
C LYS A 53 3.93 5.70 6.96
N TRP A 54 4.67 4.68 6.59
CA TRP A 54 4.78 4.14 5.23
C TRP A 54 4.04 2.82 5.15
N THR A 55 3.32 2.62 4.05
CA THR A 55 2.73 1.32 3.72
C THR A 55 2.94 1.06 2.24
N VAL A 56 3.66 -0.01 1.92
CA VAL A 56 3.94 -0.41 0.54
C VAL A 56 3.38 -1.81 0.34
N LYS A 57 2.70 -2.03 -0.78
CA LYS A 57 2.09 -3.31 -1.16
C LYS A 57 2.60 -3.73 -2.52
N ILE A 58 3.07 -4.96 -2.60
CA ILE A 58 3.36 -5.66 -3.86
C ILE A 58 2.42 -6.85 -3.92
N ASN A 59 1.68 -6.98 -5.01
CA ASN A 59 0.68 -8.03 -5.15
C ASN A 59 0.60 -8.56 -6.58
N GLY A 60 0.00 -9.74 -6.73
CA GLY A 60 -0.19 -10.36 -8.03
C GLY A 60 -1.15 -11.52 -7.98
N GLU A 61 -1.36 -12.12 -9.15
CA GLU A 61 -2.12 -13.36 -9.30
C GLU A 61 -1.26 -14.39 -10.03
N ILE A 62 -1.39 -15.65 -9.61
CA ILE A 62 -0.81 -16.79 -10.32
C ILE A 62 -1.87 -17.88 -10.51
N ALA A 63 -1.67 -18.73 -11.51
CA ALA A 63 -2.49 -19.92 -11.68
C ALA A 63 -2.26 -20.87 -10.49
N SER A 64 -3.36 -21.26 -9.85
CA SER A 64 -3.38 -22.18 -8.71
C SER A 64 -4.60 -23.08 -8.85
N PRO A 65 -4.42 -24.33 -9.30
CA PRO A 65 -5.57 -25.20 -9.48
C PRO A 65 -6.27 -25.46 -8.14
N ASN A 66 -7.57 -25.74 -8.20
CA ASN A 66 -8.46 -25.79 -7.04
C ASN A 66 -8.30 -27.05 -6.17
N TYR A 67 -7.06 -27.39 -5.85
CA TYR A 67 -6.70 -28.52 -4.99
C TYR A 67 -5.84 -28.03 -3.83
N LYS A 68 -6.25 -28.38 -2.60
CA LYS A 68 -5.57 -27.97 -1.36
C LYS A 68 -4.06 -28.20 -1.39
N GLN A 69 -3.63 -29.38 -1.85
CA GLN A 69 -2.21 -29.74 -1.86
C GLN A 69 -1.41 -28.83 -2.79
N GLN A 70 -1.95 -28.51 -3.98
CA GLN A 70 -1.27 -27.65 -4.94
C GLN A 70 -1.20 -26.19 -4.46
N PHE A 71 -2.25 -25.69 -3.81
CA PHE A 71 -2.19 -24.40 -3.11
C PHE A 71 -1.06 -24.39 -2.06
N LEU A 72 -0.98 -25.43 -1.22
CA LEU A 72 0.08 -25.55 -0.22
C LEU A 72 1.48 -25.65 -0.83
N ASP A 73 1.64 -26.39 -1.94
CA ASP A 73 2.92 -26.54 -2.63
C ASP A 73 3.39 -25.21 -3.25
N GLN A 74 2.46 -24.44 -3.83
CA GLN A 74 2.75 -23.11 -4.35
C GLN A 74 3.12 -22.13 -3.24
N VAL A 75 2.34 -22.10 -2.16
CA VAL A 75 2.62 -21.28 -0.98
C VAL A 75 3.97 -21.65 -0.34
N SER A 76 4.31 -22.94 -0.29
CA SER A 76 5.62 -23.42 0.16
C SER A 76 6.76 -22.95 -0.75
N THR A 77 6.53 -22.90 -2.06
CA THR A 77 7.50 -22.34 -3.03
C THR A 77 7.72 -20.86 -2.79
N LEU A 78 6.64 -20.07 -2.60
CA LEU A 78 6.74 -18.65 -2.28
C LEU A 78 7.43 -18.41 -0.93
N LYS A 79 7.14 -19.22 0.11
CA LYS A 79 7.85 -19.15 1.39
C LYS A 79 9.36 -19.24 1.21
N LYS A 80 9.84 -20.23 0.44
CA LYS A 80 11.28 -20.39 0.17
C LYS A 80 11.85 -19.20 -0.59
N MET A 81 11.14 -18.75 -1.63
CA MET A 81 11.55 -17.64 -2.48
C MET A 81 11.70 -16.32 -1.71
N PHE A 82 10.77 -16.04 -0.81
CA PHE A 82 10.76 -14.82 0.00
C PHE A 82 11.46 -14.96 1.35
N HIS A 83 12.02 -16.15 1.65
CA HIS A 83 12.63 -16.47 2.95
C HIS A 83 11.69 -16.17 4.14
N MET A 84 10.40 -16.48 3.98
CA MET A 84 9.41 -16.25 5.03
C MET A 84 9.60 -17.21 6.20
N PRO A 85 9.23 -16.81 7.42
CA PRO A 85 9.11 -17.74 8.53
C PRO A 85 7.91 -18.67 8.33
N ASP A 86 7.51 -19.35 9.40
CA ASP A 86 6.35 -20.22 9.36
C ASP A 86 5.05 -19.49 8.99
N MET A 87 4.18 -20.25 8.36
CA MET A 87 2.92 -19.77 7.81
C MET A 87 1.77 -20.41 8.54
N THR A 88 0.72 -19.62 8.74
CA THR A 88 -0.58 -20.15 9.17
C THR A 88 -1.43 -20.36 7.93
N VAL A 89 -2.09 -21.52 7.82
CA VAL A 89 -3.05 -21.80 6.76
C VAL A 89 -4.41 -22.02 7.37
N THR A 90 -5.40 -21.28 6.89
CA THR A 90 -6.80 -21.39 7.30
C THR A 90 -7.68 -21.75 6.10
N THR A 91 -8.91 -22.18 6.39
CA THR A 91 -9.92 -22.47 5.37
C THR A 91 -11.22 -21.82 5.78
N ALA A 92 -11.80 -21.02 4.89
CA ALA A 92 -13.09 -20.37 5.11
C ALA A 92 -13.91 -20.45 3.82
N HIS A 93 -15.18 -20.86 3.92
CA HIS A 93 -16.08 -21.03 2.77
C HIS A 93 -15.47 -21.86 1.61
N GLY A 94 -14.70 -22.91 1.96
CA GLY A 94 -14.03 -23.77 0.98
C GLY A 94 -12.80 -23.17 0.30
N LYS A 95 -12.37 -21.95 0.66
CA LYS A 95 -11.18 -21.29 0.13
C LYS A 95 -10.03 -21.32 1.13
N PHE A 96 -8.82 -21.57 0.64
CA PHE A 96 -7.61 -21.55 1.46
C PHE A 96 -7.01 -20.15 1.54
N THR A 97 -6.55 -19.79 2.74
CA THR A 97 -5.78 -18.57 2.99
C THR A 97 -4.52 -18.95 3.73
N ALA A 98 -3.37 -18.47 3.25
CA ALA A 98 -2.08 -18.61 3.92
C ALA A 98 -1.57 -17.23 4.33
N THR A 99 -1.01 -17.11 5.51
CA THR A 99 -0.47 -15.85 6.04
C THR A 99 0.86 -16.05 6.75
N SER A 100 1.75 -15.06 6.65
CA SER A 100 2.98 -14.97 7.43
C SER A 100 3.24 -13.54 7.85
N ASN A 101 3.84 -13.33 9.01
CA ASN A 101 4.18 -12.00 9.52
C ASN A 101 5.57 -12.03 10.15
N TRP A 102 6.39 -11.02 9.86
CA TRP A 102 7.73 -10.91 10.44
C TRP A 102 8.25 -9.46 10.42
N ASN A 103 9.42 -9.25 11.01
CA ASN A 103 10.12 -7.97 10.93
C ASN A 103 11.45 -8.13 10.19
N ASP A 104 11.79 -7.19 9.31
CA ASP A 104 13.09 -7.12 8.64
C ASP A 104 13.53 -5.65 8.54
N GLN A 105 14.72 -5.33 9.05
CA GLN A 105 15.28 -3.97 9.07
C GLN A 105 14.33 -2.90 9.63
N GLY A 106 13.59 -3.22 10.70
CA GLY A 106 12.64 -2.30 11.33
C GLY A 106 11.31 -2.12 10.59
N ASN A 107 11.10 -2.85 9.49
CA ASN A 107 9.80 -2.90 8.80
C ASN A 107 9.01 -4.10 9.29
N THR A 108 7.72 -3.93 9.53
CA THR A 108 6.79 -5.04 9.72
C THR A 108 6.29 -5.50 8.37
N ILE A 109 6.35 -6.80 8.12
CA ILE A 109 6.03 -7.40 6.83
C ILE A 109 4.88 -8.37 7.03
N HIS A 110 3.83 -8.17 6.25
CA HIS A 110 2.65 -9.01 6.20
C HIS A 110 2.57 -9.66 4.84
N TRP A 111 2.55 -10.99 4.81
CA TRP A 111 2.33 -11.75 3.59
C TRP A 111 1.03 -12.51 3.69
N MET A 112 0.27 -12.51 2.60
CA MET A 112 -0.96 -13.27 2.47
C MET A 112 -1.11 -13.84 1.07
N ALA A 113 -1.62 -15.06 0.98
CA ALA A 113 -2.15 -15.65 -0.25
C ALA A 113 -3.55 -16.20 -0.02
N VAL A 114 -4.43 -15.97 -0.99
CA VAL A 114 -5.84 -16.38 -0.94
C VAL A 114 -6.18 -17.10 -2.24
N GLN A 115 -6.79 -18.26 -2.11
CA GLN A 115 -7.35 -18.98 -3.24
C GLN A 115 -8.56 -18.23 -3.82
N ARG A 116 -8.58 -18.07 -5.14
CA ARG A 116 -9.65 -17.45 -5.91
C ARG A 116 -10.31 -18.45 -6.85
N ASP A 117 -11.50 -18.08 -7.31
CA ASP A 117 -12.23 -18.86 -8.32
C ASP A 117 -11.51 -18.80 -9.67
N GLY A 118 -11.73 -19.83 -10.49
CA GLY A 118 -11.08 -19.97 -11.80
C GLY A 118 -9.61 -20.37 -11.69
N ASP A 119 -9.27 -21.24 -10.74
CA ASP A 119 -7.93 -21.80 -10.57
C ASP A 119 -6.83 -20.74 -10.45
N ARG A 120 -7.08 -19.75 -9.59
CA ARG A 120 -6.15 -18.64 -9.33
C ARG A 120 -5.85 -18.51 -7.85
N MET A 121 -4.68 -17.96 -7.57
CA MET A 121 -4.30 -17.50 -6.24
C MET A 121 -3.89 -16.04 -6.34
N TYR A 122 -4.47 -15.22 -5.48
CA TYR A 122 -4.04 -13.85 -5.27
C TYR A 122 -3.08 -13.81 -4.10
N TRP A 123 -2.00 -13.05 -4.21
CA TRP A 123 -1.02 -12.88 -3.14
C TRP A 123 -0.66 -11.41 -2.97
N VAL A 124 -0.28 -11.04 -1.74
CA VAL A 124 0.18 -9.70 -1.38
C VAL A 124 1.31 -9.79 -0.36
N VAL A 125 2.32 -8.96 -0.54
CA VAL A 125 3.34 -8.61 0.46
C VAL A 125 3.11 -7.14 0.81
N GLN A 126 2.87 -6.85 2.08
CA GLN A 126 2.72 -5.50 2.61
C GLN A 126 3.88 -5.21 3.57
N PHE A 127 4.51 -4.06 3.38
CA PHE A 127 5.56 -3.53 4.24
C PHE A 127 5.02 -2.31 4.98
N GLU A 128 5.13 -2.30 6.30
CA GLU A 128 4.83 -1.15 7.14
C GLU A 128 6.11 -0.66 7.80
N SER A 129 6.32 0.66 7.78
CA SER A 129 7.48 1.30 8.40
C SER A 129 7.08 2.66 8.96
N SER A 130 7.73 3.10 10.02
CA SER A 130 7.42 4.38 10.65
C SER A 130 8.70 5.11 11.05
N THR A 131 8.74 6.41 10.78
CA THR A 131 9.82 7.25 11.28
C THR A 131 9.67 7.48 12.79
N ASN A 132 10.79 7.60 13.47
CA ASN A 132 10.86 7.94 14.89
C ASN A 132 12.18 8.66 15.19
N GLU A 133 12.39 9.08 16.43
CA GLU A 133 13.60 9.82 16.83
C GLU A 133 14.91 9.06 16.55
N VAL A 134 14.86 7.72 16.56
CA VAL A 134 16.01 6.84 16.32
C VAL A 134 16.15 6.49 14.83
N THR A 135 15.03 6.43 14.10
CA THR A 135 14.97 6.02 12.69
C THR A 135 14.40 7.16 11.84
N PRO A 136 15.26 8.05 11.30
CA PRO A 136 14.82 9.18 10.49
C PRO A 136 14.27 8.72 9.12
N VAL A 137 13.72 9.65 8.35
CA VAL A 137 13.05 9.38 7.08
C VAL A 137 13.98 8.74 6.05
N GLU A 138 15.25 9.15 5.98
CA GLU A 138 16.25 8.61 5.06
C GLU A 138 16.57 7.15 5.39
N GLN A 139 16.73 6.83 6.68
CA GLN A 139 16.97 5.45 7.11
C GLN A 139 15.73 4.57 6.92
N THR A 140 14.54 5.12 7.18
CA THR A 140 13.25 4.45 6.94
C THR A 140 13.11 4.09 5.46
N TYR A 141 13.38 5.05 4.56
CA TYR A 141 13.38 4.83 3.12
C TYR A 141 14.43 3.79 2.69
N ALA A 142 15.67 3.89 3.19
CA ALA A 142 16.72 2.91 2.87
C ALA A 142 16.33 1.49 3.28
N ASN A 143 15.74 1.32 4.47
CA ASN A 143 15.26 0.03 4.95
C ASN A 143 14.12 -0.52 4.09
N LEU A 144 13.13 0.32 3.74
CA LEU A 144 12.04 -0.07 2.84
C LEU A 144 12.56 -0.49 1.47
N ARG A 145 13.47 0.29 0.88
CA ARG A 145 14.07 0.00 -0.42
C ARG A 145 14.81 -1.33 -0.42
N ASN A 146 15.57 -1.62 0.63
CA ASN A 146 16.28 -2.89 0.77
C ASN A 146 15.33 -4.09 0.86
N VAL A 147 14.31 -4.01 1.72
CA VAL A 147 13.32 -5.07 1.89
C VAL A 147 12.53 -5.29 0.60
N GLN A 148 12.04 -4.21 -0.02
CA GLN A 148 11.33 -4.27 -1.30
C GLN A 148 12.22 -4.90 -2.39
N GLY A 149 13.48 -4.48 -2.49
CA GLY A 149 14.42 -5.01 -3.47
C GLY A 149 14.67 -6.52 -3.35
N LYS A 150 14.65 -7.08 -2.12
CA LYS A 150 14.71 -8.53 -1.92
C LYS A 150 13.49 -9.23 -2.53
N VAL A 151 12.29 -8.68 -2.31
CA VAL A 151 11.03 -9.20 -2.85
C VAL A 151 10.98 -9.07 -4.38
N GLU A 152 11.35 -7.93 -4.93
CA GLU A 152 11.42 -7.69 -6.38
C GLU A 152 12.39 -8.68 -7.06
N LYS A 153 13.58 -8.88 -6.49
CA LYS A 153 14.57 -9.84 -7.02
C LYS A 153 14.01 -11.26 -7.05
N ALA A 154 13.28 -11.65 -5.99
CA ALA A 154 12.70 -12.98 -5.89
C ALA A 154 11.56 -13.18 -6.91
N LEU A 155 10.69 -12.18 -7.08
CA LEU A 155 9.64 -12.17 -8.11
C LEU A 155 10.20 -12.23 -9.52
N HIS A 156 11.25 -11.45 -9.81
CA HIS A 156 11.90 -11.46 -11.11
C HIS A 156 12.54 -12.83 -11.42
N ALA A 157 13.22 -13.45 -10.44
CA ALA A 157 13.79 -14.79 -10.60
C ALA A 157 12.72 -15.86 -10.86
N ALA A 158 11.48 -15.62 -10.43
CA ALA A 158 10.33 -16.50 -10.64
C ALA A 158 9.50 -16.17 -11.90
N ASN A 159 9.93 -15.17 -12.68
CA ASN A 159 9.16 -14.64 -13.82
C ASN A 159 7.72 -14.24 -13.44
N MET A 160 7.54 -13.70 -12.22
CA MET A 160 6.24 -13.29 -11.71
C MET A 160 6.03 -11.79 -11.94
N THR A 161 4.97 -11.45 -12.65
CA THR A 161 4.50 -10.07 -12.77
C THR A 161 3.81 -9.63 -11.48
N TYR A 162 3.92 -8.34 -11.15
CA TYR A 162 3.31 -7.79 -9.95
C TYR A 162 2.77 -6.37 -10.20
N GLN A 163 1.87 -5.94 -9.31
CA GLN A 163 1.48 -4.54 -9.14
C GLN A 163 2.12 -3.99 -7.88
N TRP A 164 2.28 -2.66 -7.85
CA TRP A 164 2.85 -1.93 -6.73
C TRP A 164 1.91 -0.79 -6.32
N ASN A 165 1.74 -0.63 -5.02
CA ASN A 165 1.09 0.51 -4.41
C ASN A 165 1.90 0.97 -3.20
N GLY A 166 2.05 2.28 -3.01
CA GLY A 166 2.68 2.84 -1.83
C GLY A 166 1.90 4.02 -1.29
N THR A 167 1.85 4.16 0.02
CA THR A 167 1.26 5.29 0.71
C THR A 167 2.18 5.77 1.82
N VAL A 168 2.33 7.07 1.97
CA VAL A 168 2.94 7.71 3.13
C VAL A 168 1.92 8.62 3.80
N GLN A 169 1.83 8.53 5.13
CA GLN A 169 0.95 9.35 5.95
C GLN A 169 1.75 10.12 6.98
N GLY A 170 1.26 11.32 7.31
CA GLY A 170 1.80 12.18 8.34
C GLY A 170 0.70 12.91 9.09
N GLU A 171 0.98 13.31 10.32
CA GLU A 171 0.08 14.19 11.08
C GLU A 171 0.59 15.64 11.01
N ALA A 172 -0.32 16.57 10.77
CA ALA A 172 -0.06 18.00 10.80
C ALA A 172 -1.00 18.68 11.80
N VAL A 173 -0.50 19.67 12.54
CA VAL A 173 -1.33 20.56 13.37
C VAL A 173 -2.05 21.54 12.45
N ARG A 174 -3.36 21.73 12.67
CA ARG A 174 -4.17 22.70 11.93
C ARG A 174 -3.85 24.11 12.39
N ASN A 175 -3.78 25.04 11.45
CA ASN A 175 -3.72 26.47 11.74
C ASN A 175 -5.16 27.02 11.86
N GLY A 176 -5.80 26.83 13.01
CA GLY A 176 -7.14 27.37 13.26
C GLY A 176 -8.27 26.62 12.53
N GLU A 177 -9.17 27.37 11.90
CA GLU A 177 -10.38 26.84 11.24
C GLU A 177 -10.18 26.38 9.79
N ASP A 178 -8.96 26.42 9.28
CA ASP A 178 -8.62 26.05 7.89
C ASP A 178 -9.28 24.75 7.45
N LEU A 179 -9.97 24.76 6.30
CA LEU A 179 -10.56 23.56 5.71
C LEU A 179 -9.45 22.54 5.39
N VAL A 180 -9.74 21.25 5.56
CA VAL A 180 -8.84 20.14 5.19
C VAL A 180 -8.35 20.22 3.73
N GLU A 181 -9.13 20.86 2.86
CA GLU A 181 -8.76 21.19 1.48
C GLU A 181 -7.49 22.07 1.39
N ALA A 182 -7.32 23.04 2.30
CA ALA A 182 -6.16 23.92 2.31
C ALA A 182 -4.86 23.13 2.54
N THR A 183 -4.91 22.09 3.38
CA THR A 183 -3.80 21.18 3.60
C THR A 183 -3.44 20.40 2.33
N VAL A 184 -4.43 19.88 1.59
CA VAL A 184 -4.17 19.18 0.32
C VAL A 184 -3.61 20.14 -0.73
N LYS A 185 -4.16 21.35 -0.89
CA LYS A 185 -3.63 22.36 -1.82
C LYS A 185 -2.20 22.77 -1.49
N ARG A 186 -1.85 22.86 -0.21
CA ARG A 186 -0.47 23.15 0.21
C ARG A 186 0.48 22.03 -0.20
N VAL A 187 0.09 20.76 0.00
CA VAL A 187 0.88 19.59 -0.42
C VAL A 187 1.00 19.56 -1.95
N GLU A 188 -0.11 19.74 -2.66
CA GLU A 188 -0.16 19.85 -4.12
C GLU A 188 0.81 20.92 -4.64
N GLY A 189 0.81 22.11 -4.05
CA GLY A 189 1.72 23.20 -4.44
C GLY A 189 3.20 22.90 -4.19
N GLN A 190 3.55 22.05 -3.21
CA GLN A 190 4.93 21.57 -3.08
C GLN A 190 5.26 20.51 -4.14
N MET A 191 4.35 19.57 -4.38
CA MET A 191 4.50 18.51 -5.36
C MET A 191 4.58 19.04 -6.80
N ALA A 192 3.86 20.11 -7.11
CA ALA A 192 3.86 20.77 -8.42
C ALA A 192 5.24 21.32 -8.83
N LYS A 193 6.17 21.48 -7.86
CA LYS A 193 7.57 21.84 -8.13
C LYS A 193 8.40 20.67 -8.65
N GLN A 194 7.96 19.43 -8.42
CA GLN A 194 8.68 18.21 -8.75
C GLN A 194 8.04 17.47 -9.93
N ALA A 195 6.71 17.53 -10.07
CA ALA A 195 5.97 16.87 -11.14
C ALA A 195 4.80 17.71 -11.63
N LYS A 196 4.47 17.59 -12.91
CA LYS A 196 3.23 18.16 -13.45
C LYS A 196 2.04 17.35 -12.96
N LEU A 197 1.18 17.99 -12.17
CA LEU A 197 -0.04 17.41 -11.65
C LEU A 197 -1.24 17.91 -12.45
N THR A 198 -2.13 17.00 -12.85
CA THR A 198 -3.43 17.35 -13.44
C THR A 198 -4.52 16.68 -12.62
N VAL A 199 -5.32 17.47 -11.91
CA VAL A 199 -6.46 16.97 -11.13
C VAL A 199 -7.42 16.23 -12.06
N LYS A 200 -7.85 15.05 -11.61
CA LYS A 200 -8.77 14.15 -12.33
C LYS A 200 -10.08 13.98 -11.59
N GLU A 201 -9.98 13.74 -10.29
CA GLU A 201 -11.12 13.52 -9.41
C GLU A 201 -10.88 14.25 -8.08
N THR A 202 -11.96 14.70 -7.46
CA THR A 202 -11.93 15.26 -6.09
C THR A 202 -13.08 14.69 -5.28
N TYR A 203 -12.86 14.60 -3.97
CA TYR A 203 -13.88 14.27 -2.98
C TYR A 203 -13.74 15.22 -1.80
N ALA A 204 -14.87 15.70 -1.27
CA ALA A 204 -14.90 16.59 -0.13
C ALA A 204 -16.12 16.30 0.76
N ASP A 205 -15.90 16.25 2.06
CA ASP A 205 -16.92 16.30 3.10
C ASP A 205 -16.46 17.19 4.28
N VAL A 206 -17.19 17.16 5.40
CA VAL A 206 -16.92 18.00 6.58
C VAL A 206 -15.54 17.76 7.19
N SER A 207 -15.01 16.54 7.12
CA SER A 207 -13.76 16.14 7.76
C SER A 207 -12.70 15.67 6.79
N THR A 208 -13.00 15.51 5.50
CA THR A 208 -12.12 14.86 4.53
C THR A 208 -12.09 15.63 3.23
N TYR A 209 -10.90 15.83 2.69
CA TYR A 209 -10.70 16.25 1.30
C TYR A 209 -9.68 15.33 0.63
N SER A 210 -9.96 14.89 -0.58
CA SER A 210 -8.99 14.15 -1.39
C SER A 210 -9.05 14.55 -2.85
N ALA A 211 -7.92 14.42 -3.53
CA ALA A 211 -7.78 14.68 -4.95
C ALA A 211 -6.89 13.62 -5.59
N SER A 212 -7.34 13.12 -6.74
CA SER A 212 -6.62 12.18 -7.59
C SER A 212 -6.03 12.92 -8.79
N TYR A 213 -4.82 12.57 -9.19
CA TYR A 213 -4.05 13.29 -10.20
C TYR A 213 -3.53 12.35 -11.28
N ALA A 214 -3.58 12.81 -12.53
CA ALA A 214 -2.69 12.31 -13.56
C ALA A 214 -1.33 12.99 -13.41
N ALA A 215 -0.30 12.17 -13.31
CA ALA A 215 1.10 12.58 -13.17
C ALA A 215 2.01 11.45 -13.68
N PRO A 216 2.10 11.24 -15.02
CA PRO A 216 2.80 10.09 -15.60
C PRO A 216 4.26 9.94 -15.16
N MET A 217 4.93 11.04 -14.81
CA MET A 217 6.31 11.02 -14.31
C MET A 217 6.49 10.27 -12.97
N LEU A 218 5.42 10.13 -12.19
CA LEU A 218 5.43 9.40 -10.91
C LEU A 218 5.37 7.87 -11.10
N GLY A 219 5.27 7.42 -12.36
CA GLY A 219 5.23 6.02 -12.77
C GLY A 219 3.83 5.55 -13.14
N LYS A 220 3.71 4.24 -13.36
CA LYS A 220 2.48 3.59 -13.88
C LYS A 220 1.21 4.08 -13.18
N GLY A 221 0.18 4.44 -13.94
CA GLY A 221 -1.12 4.80 -13.40
C GLY A 221 -2.08 3.62 -13.26
N ILE A 222 -3.30 3.93 -12.85
CA ILE A 222 -4.45 3.05 -12.90
C ILE A 222 -5.60 3.73 -13.62
N MET A 223 -6.47 2.93 -14.21
CA MET A 223 -7.70 3.46 -14.79
C MET A 223 -8.78 3.58 -13.71
N SER A 224 -9.26 4.81 -13.47
CA SER A 224 -10.51 5.08 -12.78
C SER A 224 -11.52 5.58 -13.82
N GLY A 225 -12.53 4.77 -14.13
CA GLY A 225 -13.40 5.01 -15.26
C GLY A 225 -12.60 5.13 -16.57
N ASN A 226 -12.63 6.32 -17.19
CA ASN A 226 -11.88 6.64 -18.40
C ASN A 226 -10.62 7.50 -18.15
N GLN A 227 -10.24 7.71 -16.89
CA GLN A 227 -9.13 8.57 -16.51
C GLN A 227 -7.98 7.73 -15.94
N GLU A 228 -6.76 8.03 -16.37
CA GLU A 228 -5.57 7.48 -15.74
C GLU A 228 -5.16 8.34 -14.54
N ILE A 229 -4.96 7.69 -13.39
CA ILE A 229 -4.54 8.30 -12.12
C ILE A 229 -3.20 7.70 -11.70
N ASN A 230 -2.23 8.56 -11.37
CA ASN A 230 -0.89 8.16 -10.94
C ASN A 230 -0.61 8.52 -9.48
N MET A 231 -1.47 9.33 -8.85
CA MET A 231 -1.30 9.76 -7.47
C MET A 231 -2.64 10.17 -6.85
N GLN A 232 -2.76 9.99 -5.54
CA GLN A 232 -3.83 10.56 -4.73
C GLN A 232 -3.26 11.27 -3.51
N ILE A 233 -3.79 12.44 -3.18
CA ILE A 233 -3.50 13.17 -1.95
C ILE A 233 -4.80 13.31 -1.17
N ALA A 234 -4.77 13.04 0.13
CA ALA A 234 -5.92 13.21 1.01
C ALA A 234 -5.52 13.84 2.34
N ALA A 235 -6.44 14.62 2.93
CA ALA A 235 -6.36 15.09 4.30
C ALA A 235 -7.67 14.72 5.02
N HIS A 236 -7.53 14.19 6.23
CA HIS A 236 -8.65 13.84 7.11
C HIS A 236 -8.45 14.46 8.49
N ARG A 237 -9.48 15.12 9.01
CA ARG A 237 -9.48 15.70 10.36
C ARG A 237 -9.57 14.58 11.39
N ILE A 238 -8.61 14.54 12.32
CA ILE A 238 -8.63 13.59 13.42
C ILE A 238 -9.62 14.07 14.49
N SER A 239 -10.74 13.35 14.64
CA SER A 239 -11.81 13.69 15.57
C SER A 239 -11.29 13.87 17.01
N GLY A 240 -11.81 14.87 17.71
CA GLY A 240 -11.39 15.19 19.08
C GLY A 240 -10.01 15.85 19.20
N THR A 241 -9.34 16.18 18.08
CA THR A 241 -8.04 16.85 18.09
C THR A 241 -8.01 18.08 17.18
N ASN A 242 -6.93 18.85 17.25
CA ASN A 242 -6.61 19.94 16.32
C ASN A 242 -5.68 19.48 15.18
N LYS A 243 -5.60 18.17 14.91
CA LYS A 243 -4.70 17.60 13.91
C LYS A 243 -5.45 17.10 12.69
N GLU A 244 -4.72 17.02 11.59
CA GLU A 244 -5.12 16.36 10.36
C GLU A 244 -4.12 15.26 10.02
N ARG A 245 -4.63 14.13 9.53
CA ARG A 245 -3.85 13.10 8.87
C ARG A 245 -3.80 13.41 7.38
N VAL A 246 -2.59 13.53 6.86
CA VAL A 246 -2.35 13.80 5.44
C VAL A 246 -1.69 12.58 4.83
N SER A 247 -2.20 12.14 3.69
CA SER A 247 -1.79 10.91 3.02
C SER A 247 -1.44 11.21 1.56
N ILE A 248 -0.34 10.66 1.07
CA ILE A 248 0.04 10.66 -0.35
C ILE A 248 0.17 9.21 -0.78
N GLY A 249 -0.57 8.81 -1.80
CA GLY A 249 -0.57 7.46 -2.35
C GLY A 249 -0.18 7.43 -3.83
N LEU A 250 0.60 6.43 -4.21
CA LEU A 250 0.99 6.12 -5.59
C LEU A 250 0.56 4.67 -5.94
N PRO A 251 -0.32 4.43 -6.92
CA PRO A 251 -1.11 5.43 -7.63
C PRO A 251 -2.33 5.94 -6.84
N LEU A 252 -2.72 5.22 -5.79
CA LEU A 252 -3.85 5.54 -4.91
C LEU A 252 -3.48 5.32 -3.44
N ILE A 253 -4.30 5.84 -2.53
CA ILE A 253 -4.27 5.48 -1.11
C ILE A 253 -5.04 4.17 -0.94
N THR A 254 -4.40 3.13 -0.40
CA THR A 254 -5.05 1.81 -0.17
C THR A 254 -5.09 1.39 1.29
N ILE A 255 -4.94 2.36 2.19
CA ILE A 255 -5.00 2.18 3.64
C ILE A 255 -6.21 2.94 4.19
N GLU A 256 -6.58 2.60 5.42
CA GLU A 256 -7.66 3.27 6.13
C GLU A 256 -7.24 4.69 6.57
N TYR A 257 -8.25 5.54 6.77
CA TYR A 257 -8.10 6.94 7.18
C TYR A 257 -7.90 7.11 8.67
#